data_AF-A0A5F1Y6Z0-F1
#
_entry.id   AF-A0A5F1Y6Z0-F1
#
_cell.length_a   1.000
_cell.length_b   1.000
_cell.length_c   1.000
_cell.angle_alpha   90.00
_cell.angle_beta   90.00
_cell.angle_gamma   90.00
#
_symmetry.space_group_name_H-M   'P 1'
#
loop_
_entity.id
_entity.type
_entity.pdbx_description
1 polymer ?
#
loop_
_entity_poly.entity_id
_entity_poly.type
_entity_poly.pdbx_seq_one_letter_code
_entity_poly.pdbx_strand_id
1 'polypeptide(L)'
;MIGYFSAESGIFLYVLVAFTFFMFALPMFLFPLRWASFLGWKTESTNHLSIYFGRCLASVMAVLCYMGYTAAGNRIWQPFFFNILLGCTGLMVLVHAYGGIRKIQPLSETVETGFWLLIFMGALVFYPA
;
A
#
# COMPACT_ATOMS: atom_id res chain seq x y z
N MET A 1 -14.77 2.49 -14.05
CA MET A 1 -14.27 3.36 -12.96
C MET A 1 -14.74 4.79 -13.18
N ILE A 2 -14.65 5.65 -12.16
CA ILE A 2 -15.25 7.00 -12.15
C ILE A 2 -14.48 7.94 -13.09
N GLY A 3 -13.15 7.99 -12.99
CA GLY A 3 -12.29 8.66 -13.98
C GLY A 3 -12.44 10.19 -14.07
N TYR A 4 -13.00 10.85 -13.06
CA TYR A 4 -13.18 12.30 -13.02
C TYR A 4 -11.85 13.07 -13.14
N PHE A 5 -10.75 12.49 -12.62
CA PHE A 5 -9.39 13.02 -12.72
C PHE A 5 -8.47 12.09 -13.53
N SER A 6 -8.99 11.54 -14.64
CA SER A 6 -8.24 10.63 -15.50
C SER A 6 -7.01 11.27 -16.17
N ALA A 7 -7.01 12.59 -16.39
CA ALA A 7 -5.87 13.33 -16.93
C ALA A 7 -4.69 13.36 -15.94
N GLU A 8 -4.99 13.31 -14.64
CA GLU A 8 -4.04 13.35 -13.53
C GLU A 8 -3.63 11.95 -13.04
N SER A 9 -4.10 10.89 -13.71
CA SER A 9 -3.79 9.48 -13.40
C SER A 9 -2.28 9.21 -13.24
N GLY A 10 -1.46 9.76 -14.13
CA GLY A 10 0.00 9.61 -14.08
C GLY A 10 0.63 10.27 -12.86
N ILE A 11 0.29 11.53 -12.57
CA ILE A 11 0.83 12.24 -11.40
C ILE A 11 0.34 11.61 -10.09
N PHE A 12 -0.91 11.15 -10.05
CA PHE A 12 -1.46 10.38 -8.94
C PHE A 12 -0.61 9.13 -8.65
N LEU A 13 -0.31 8.33 -9.69
CA LEU A 13 0.54 7.16 -9.52
C LEU A 13 1.97 7.52 -9.07
N TYR A 14 2.60 8.53 -9.67
CA TYR A 14 3.95 8.94 -9.26
C TYR A 14 4.03 9.31 -7.78
N VAL A 15 3.09 10.13 -7.30
CA VAL A 15 3.04 10.55 -5.90
C VAL A 15 2.79 9.35 -4.99
N LEU A 16 1.78 8.54 -5.32
CA LEU A 16 1.39 7.39 -4.51
C LEU A 16 2.52 6.37 -4.37
N VAL A 17 3.16 5.97 -5.48
CA VAL A 17 4.19 4.92 -5.47
C VAL A 17 5.49 5.41 -4.84
N ALA A 18 5.85 6.68 -5.02
CA ALA A 18 7.01 7.26 -4.36
C ALA A 18 6.80 7.30 -2.84
N PHE A 19 5.65 7.83 -2.40
CA PHE A 19 5.28 7.86 -0.99
C PHE A 19 5.27 6.44 -0.39
N THR A 20 4.60 5.49 -1.06
CA THR A 20 4.50 4.10 -0.60
C THR A 20 5.88 3.44 -0.49
N PHE A 21 6.76 3.68 -1.45
CA PHE A 21 8.11 3.11 -1.43
C PHE A 21 8.91 3.63 -0.22
N PHE A 22 8.99 4.95 -0.05
CA PHE A 22 9.83 5.54 0.99
C PHE A 22 9.26 5.38 2.40
N MET A 23 7.93 5.47 2.54
CA MET A 23 7.29 5.41 3.86
C MET A 23 6.97 3.99 4.31
N PHE A 24 6.78 3.04 3.41
CA PHE A 24 6.39 1.67 3.78
C PHE A 24 7.36 0.62 3.28
N ALA A 25 7.65 0.57 1.97
CA ALA A 25 8.38 -0.56 1.39
C ALA A 25 9.83 -0.60 1.90
N LEU A 26 10.52 0.53 1.83
CA LEU A 26 11.91 0.66 2.25
C LEU A 26 12.12 0.38 3.75
N PRO A 27 11.41 1.05 4.69
CA PRO A 27 11.61 0.79 6.12
C PRO A 27 11.22 -0.64 6.51
N MET A 28 10.14 -1.19 5.94
CA MET A 28 9.72 -2.57 6.22
C MET A 28 10.71 -3.60 5.69
N PHE A 29 11.37 -3.33 4.55
CA PHE A 29 12.40 -4.21 4.00
C PHE A 29 13.67 -4.21 4.86
N LEU A 30 14.14 -3.03 5.24
CA LEU A 30 15.39 -2.90 6.00
C LEU A 30 15.23 -3.31 7.47
N PHE A 31 14.17 -2.84 8.13
CA PHE A 31 13.98 -2.93 9.58
C PHE A 31 12.53 -3.31 9.95
N PRO A 32 12.01 -4.48 9.53
CA PRO A 32 10.58 -4.82 9.63
C PRO A 32 10.02 -4.69 11.05
N LEU A 33 10.72 -5.23 12.06
CA LEU A 33 10.24 -5.16 13.44
C LEU A 33 10.28 -3.75 14.01
N ARG A 34 11.31 -2.95 13.72
CA ARG A 34 11.38 -1.56 14.20
C ARG A 34 10.29 -0.70 13.56
N TRP A 35 10.01 -0.92 12.28
CA TRP A 35 8.90 -0.28 11.59
C TRP A 35 7.55 -0.68 12.20
N ALA A 36 7.33 -1.98 12.45
CA ALA A 36 6.13 -2.45 13.13
C ALA A 36 6.00 -1.84 14.55
N SER A 37 7.08 -1.76 15.33
CA SER A 37 7.06 -1.10 16.65
C SER A 37 6.71 0.39 16.54
N PHE A 38 7.21 1.09 15.52
CA PHE A 38 6.87 2.49 15.26
C PHE A 38 5.37 2.66 14.98
N LEU A 39 4.77 1.70 14.26
CA LEU A 39 3.32 1.60 14.07
C LEU A 39 2.58 1.07 15.32
N GLY A 40 3.23 0.92 16.48
CA GLY A 40 2.58 0.56 17.73
C GLY A 40 2.36 -0.95 17.92
N TRP A 41 2.91 -1.81 17.06
CA TRP A 41 2.89 -3.25 17.30
C TRP A 41 3.81 -3.63 18.46
N LYS A 42 3.37 -4.57 19.30
CA LYS A 42 4.24 -5.21 20.29
C LYS A 42 5.06 -6.28 19.57
N THR A 43 6.36 -6.06 19.48
CA THR A 43 7.27 -6.94 18.74
C THR A 43 8.32 -7.55 19.66
N GLU A 44 8.57 -8.84 19.50
CA GLU A 44 9.73 -9.50 20.11
C GLU A 44 10.91 -9.47 19.15
N SER A 45 12.08 -9.05 19.64
CA SER A 45 13.28 -8.81 18.80
C SER A 45 13.81 -10.06 18.08
N THR A 46 13.43 -11.26 18.53
CA THR A 46 13.86 -12.56 17.98
C THR A 46 12.81 -13.25 17.11
N ASN A 47 11.73 -12.57 16.74
CA ASN A 47 10.71 -13.18 15.88
C ASN A 47 11.16 -13.25 14.41
N HIS A 48 11.95 -14.29 14.10
CA HIS A 48 12.51 -14.54 12.77
C HIS A 48 11.45 -14.73 11.69
N LEU A 49 10.30 -15.32 12.03
CA LEU A 49 9.21 -15.53 11.07
C LEU A 49 8.61 -14.20 10.62
N SER A 50 8.33 -13.28 11.56
CA SER A 50 7.83 -11.94 11.24
C SER A 50 8.85 -11.11 10.47
N ILE A 51 10.14 -11.24 10.79
CA ILE A 51 11.21 -10.59 10.01
C ILE A 51 11.22 -11.10 8.56
N TYR A 52 11.16 -12.43 8.39
CA TYR A 52 11.16 -13.06 7.09
C TYR A 52 9.95 -12.64 6.25
N PHE A 53 8.74 -12.77 6.80
CA PHE A 53 7.52 -12.38 6.08
C PHE A 53 7.43 -10.87 5.82
N GLY A 54 7.86 -10.03 6.76
CA GLY A 54 7.92 -8.58 6.55
C GLY A 54 8.81 -8.21 5.37
N ARG A 55 9.98 -8.85 5.24
CA ARG A 55 10.89 -8.64 4.10
C ARG A 55 10.34 -9.16 2.78
N CYS A 56 9.67 -10.32 2.79
CA CYS A 56 9.02 -10.86 1.59
C CYS A 56 7.92 -9.90 1.10
N LEU A 57 7.04 -9.44 1.99
CA LEU A 57 5.99 -8.48 1.66
C LEU A 57 6.57 -7.16 1.15
N ALA A 58 7.59 -6.63 1.84
CA ALA A 58 8.24 -5.39 1.44
C ALA A 58 8.95 -5.49 0.07
N SER A 59 9.53 -6.65 -0.25
CA SER A 59 10.13 -6.91 -1.57
C SER A 59 9.09 -6.85 -2.68
N VAL A 60 7.95 -7.52 -2.49
CA VAL A 60 6.84 -7.48 -3.45
C VAL A 60 6.32 -6.05 -3.59
N MET A 61 6.14 -5.34 -2.49
CA MET A 61 5.69 -3.95 -2.49
C MET A 61 6.68 -3.02 -3.20
N ALA A 62 7.99 -3.21 -3.03
CA ALA A 62 9.02 -2.45 -3.74
C ALA A 62 8.94 -2.65 -5.26
N VAL A 63 8.75 -3.88 -5.71
CA VAL A 63 8.56 -4.19 -7.15
C VAL A 63 7.26 -3.59 -7.67
N LEU A 64 6.16 -3.66 -6.90
CA LEU A 64 4.90 -3.00 -7.25
C LEU A 64 5.06 -1.48 -7.37
N CYS A 65 5.84 -0.84 -6.48
CA CYS A 65 6.13 0.59 -6.58
C CYS A 65 6.92 0.94 -7.85
N TYR A 66 7.92 0.13 -8.20
CA TYR A 66 8.68 0.31 -9.44
C TYR A 66 7.80 0.15 -10.70
N MET A 67 6.96 -0.89 -10.73
CA MET A 67 6.02 -1.11 -11.83
C MET A 67 4.99 0.02 -11.93
N GLY A 68 4.52 0.51 -10.78
CA GLY A 68 3.61 1.65 -10.72
C GLY A 68 4.24 2.96 -11.20
N TYR A 69 5.50 3.20 -10.85
CA TYR A 69 6.28 4.33 -11.38
C TYR A 69 6.44 4.24 -12.90
N THR A 70 6.69 3.04 -13.42
CA THR A 70 6.77 2.80 -14.87
C THR A 70 5.42 3.02 -15.56
N ALA A 71 4.33 2.52 -14.96
CA ALA A 71 2.99 2.70 -15.48
C ALA A 71 2.54 4.17 -15.44
N ALA A 72 2.94 4.93 -14.41
CA ALA A 72 2.62 6.34 -14.28
C ALA A 72 3.01 7.17 -15.52
N GLY A 73 4.17 6.86 -16.11
CA GLY A 73 4.68 7.51 -17.33
C GLY A 73 4.16 6.93 -18.65
N ASN A 74 3.32 5.90 -18.62
CA ASN A 74 2.85 5.22 -19.82
C ASN A 74 1.34 4.92 -19.76
N ARG A 75 0.56 5.76 -20.46
CA ARG A 75 -0.91 5.70 -20.47
C ARG A 75 -1.49 4.36 -20.92
N ILE A 76 -0.75 3.58 -21.72
CA ILE A 76 -1.19 2.24 -22.15
C ILE A 76 -1.21 1.27 -20.96
N TRP A 77 -0.26 1.39 -20.03
CA TRP A 77 -0.12 0.48 -18.89
C TRP A 77 -0.89 0.92 -17.65
N GLN A 78 -1.30 2.19 -17.57
CA GLN A 78 -2.01 2.72 -16.40
C GLN A 78 -3.28 1.91 -16.06
N PRO A 79 -4.20 1.57 -16.99
CA PRO A 79 -5.41 0.83 -16.62
C PRO A 79 -5.11 -0.51 -15.95
N PHE A 80 -4.11 -1.23 -16.46
CA PHE A 80 -3.65 -2.48 -15.87
C PHE A 80 -3.12 -2.29 -14.45
N PHE A 81 -2.27 -1.29 -14.23
CA PHE A 81 -1.73 -1.02 -12.91
C PHE A 81 -2.79 -0.51 -11.92
N PHE A 82 -3.75 0.31 -12.37
CA PHE A 82 -4.88 0.73 -11.54
C PHE A 82 -5.76 -0.45 -11.09
N ASN A 83 -5.92 -1.49 -11.92
CA ASN A 83 -6.62 -2.72 -11.51
C ASN A 83 -5.87 -3.46 -10.41
N ILE A 84 -4.53 -3.55 -10.51
CA ILE A 84 -3.70 -4.10 -9.44
C ILE A 84 -3.86 -3.26 -8.17
N LEU A 85 -3.81 -1.93 -8.29
CA LEU A 85 -3.95 -1.01 -7.15
C LEU A 85 -5.31 -1.16 -6.46
N LEU A 86 -6.41 -1.23 -7.21
CA LEU A 86 -7.75 -1.47 -6.66
C LEU A 86 -7.85 -2.83 -5.97
N GLY A 87 -7.27 -3.88 -6.55
CA GLY A 87 -7.21 -5.20 -5.94
C GLY A 87 -6.43 -5.19 -4.62
N CYS A 88 -5.23 -4.63 -4.61
CA CYS A 88 -4.40 -4.51 -3.41
C CYS A 88 -5.09 -3.69 -2.32
N THR A 89 -5.55 -2.47 -2.64
CA THR A 89 -6.16 -1.56 -1.65
C THR A 89 -7.49 -2.09 -1.14
N GLY A 90 -8.30 -2.72 -1.98
CA GLY A 90 -9.53 -3.39 -1.56
C GLY A 90 -9.27 -4.53 -0.58
N LEU A 91 -8.28 -5.38 -0.86
CA LEU A 91 -7.88 -6.46 0.06
C LEU A 91 -7.28 -5.90 1.37
N MET A 92 -6.51 -4.81 1.31
CA MET A 92 -5.98 -4.16 2.52
C MET A 92 -7.09 -3.60 3.41
N VAL A 93 -8.14 -2.99 2.83
CA VAL A 93 -9.33 -2.58 3.61
C VAL A 93 -9.92 -3.78 4.36
N LEU A 94 -10.06 -4.94 3.70
CA LEU A 94 -10.61 -6.14 4.34
C LEU A 94 -9.71 -6.67 5.47
N VAL A 95 -8.40 -6.74 5.24
CA VAL A 95 -7.43 -7.22 6.24
C VAL A 95 -7.41 -6.31 7.47
N HIS A 96 -7.36 -4.99 7.28
CA HIS A 96 -7.34 -4.03 8.38
C HIS A 96 -8.70 -3.94 9.10
N ALA A 97 -9.82 -4.04 8.38
CA ALA A 97 -11.14 -4.12 9.00
C ALA A 97 -11.26 -5.37 9.87
N TYR A 98 -10.80 -6.53 9.37
CA TYR A 98 -10.76 -7.76 10.16
C TYR A 98 -9.91 -7.59 11.42
N GLY A 99 -8.70 -7.05 11.30
CA GLY A 99 -7.80 -6.83 12.44
C GLY A 99 -8.39 -5.87 13.48
N GLY A 100 -9.05 -4.80 13.04
CA GLY A 100 -9.72 -3.82 13.90
C GLY A 100 -10.94 -4.41 14.62
N ILE A 101 -11.80 -5.14 13.91
CA ILE A 101 -12.97 -5.83 14.49
C ILE A 101 -12.54 -6.85 15.56
N ARG A 102 -11.46 -7.59 15.28
CA ARG A 102 -10.90 -8.60 16.20
C ARG A 102 -10.04 -7.99 17.31
N LYS A 103 -9.76 -6.69 17.27
CA LYS A 103 -8.90 -5.96 18.21
C LYS A 103 -7.50 -6.59 18.35
N ILE A 104 -6.96 -7.10 17.25
CA ILE A 104 -5.62 -7.73 17.21
C ILE A 104 -4.52 -6.79 16.71
N GLN A 105 -4.89 -5.61 16.20
CA GLN A 105 -3.97 -4.61 15.67
C GLN A 105 -3.99 -3.33 16.52
N PRO A 106 -2.91 -2.53 16.54
CA PRO A 106 -2.87 -1.24 17.22
C PRO A 106 -3.82 -0.21 16.57
N LEU A 107 -4.01 0.93 17.25
CA LEU A 107 -4.91 1.99 16.79
C LEU A 107 -4.50 2.56 15.43
N SER A 108 -3.20 2.76 15.21
CA SER A 108 -2.60 3.17 13.93
C SER A 108 -3.12 2.33 12.76
N GLU A 109 -3.03 1.01 12.84
CA GLU A 109 -3.47 0.06 11.81
C GLU A 109 -5.00 0.10 11.62
N THR A 110 -5.74 0.42 12.69
CA THR A 110 -7.20 0.62 12.59
C THR A 110 -7.53 1.88 11.83
N VAL A 111 -6.81 2.97 12.09
CA VAL A 111 -6.91 4.22 11.30
C VAL A 111 -6.48 3.99 9.85
N GLU A 112 -5.50 3.11 9.60
CA GLU A 112 -5.08 2.75 8.25
C GLU A 112 -6.20 2.13 7.41
N THR A 113 -7.23 1.52 8.00
CA THR A 113 -8.43 1.09 7.25
C THR A 113 -9.03 2.24 6.43
N GLY A 114 -9.12 3.43 7.03
CA GLY A 114 -9.60 4.64 6.36
C GLY A 114 -8.62 5.13 5.30
N PHE A 115 -7.32 5.06 5.57
CA PHE A 115 -6.27 5.38 4.58
C PHE A 115 -6.36 4.47 3.34
N TRP A 116 -6.48 3.17 3.51
CA TRP A 116 -6.65 2.22 2.40
C TRP A 116 -7.93 2.49 1.61
N LEU A 117 -9.03 2.83 2.29
CA LEU A 117 -10.27 3.22 1.64
C LEU A 117 -10.11 4.50 0.82
N LEU A 118 -9.39 5.50 1.34
CA LEU A 118 -9.10 6.74 0.61
C LEU A 118 -8.28 6.48 -0.66
N ILE A 119 -7.27 5.60 -0.59
CA ILE A 119 -6.50 5.22 -1.79
C ILE A 119 -7.39 4.47 -2.78
N PHE A 120 -8.22 3.53 -2.32
CA PHE A 120 -9.15 2.79 -3.19
C PHE A 120 -10.10 3.75 -3.93
N MET A 121 -10.69 4.71 -3.21
CA MET A 121 -11.55 5.73 -3.79
C MET A 121 -10.76 6.65 -4.74
N GLY A 122 -9.55 7.04 -4.37
CA GLY A 122 -8.62 7.78 -5.24
C GLY A 122 -8.37 7.02 -6.54
N ALA A 123 -8.07 5.73 -6.47
CA ALA A 123 -7.85 4.90 -7.66
C ALA A 123 -9.10 4.83 -8.55
N LEU A 124 -10.32 4.86 -8.00
CA LEU A 124 -11.54 4.95 -8.80
C LEU A 124 -11.72 6.32 -9.47
N VAL A 125 -11.42 7.41 -8.75
CA VAL A 125 -11.57 8.80 -9.22
C VAL A 125 -10.53 9.17 -10.27
N PHE A 126 -9.27 8.77 -10.07
CA PHE A 126 -8.14 9.02 -10.96
C PHE A 126 -7.97 7.94 -12.03
N TYR A 127 -8.88 6.98 -12.13
CA TYR A 127 -8.74 5.88 -13.08
C TYR A 127 -8.60 6.41 -14.52
N PRO A 128 -7.61 5.92 -15.29
CA PRO A 128 -7.42 6.34 -16.67
C PRO A 128 -8.56 5.87 -17.57
N ALA A 129 -9.28 6.82 -18.17
CA ALA A 129 -10.26 6.60 -19.22
C ALA A 129 -9.65 6.85 -20.61
#